data_AF-A0A0X8HGJ0-F1
#
_entry.id   AF-A0A0X8HGJ0-F1
#
_cell.length_a   1.000
_cell.length_b   1.000
_cell.length_c   1.000
_cell.angle_alpha   90.00
_cell.angle_beta   90.00
_cell.angle_gamma   90.00
#
_symmetry.space_group_name_H-M   'P 1'
#
loop_
_entity.id
_entity.type
_entity.pdbx_description
1 polymer ?
#
loop_
_entity_poly.entity_id
_entity_poly.type
_entity_poly.pdbx_seq_one_letter_code
_entity_poly.pdbx_strand_id
1 'polypeptide(L)'
;MKKTLFISMATLLTSLLLTACSPASGEPPAHYLERAGTALMEAMGDTEQLENVLAIYDEGLERHPDNAELLNSRAQLLASLGRYEEAKRDLDELHEEGLHKEGMLLRCMLHERLEGATDDALACYAEVEAAYVLASEPDDYPNANHILAARLAGSPEADALLLEWQDSDDPMKNPMLGEMLEMEREALIKQLLP
;
A
#
# COMPACT_ATOMS: atom_id res chain seq x y z
N MET A 1 43.19 -69.37 -25.08
CA MET A 1 42.01 -69.11 -24.23
C MET A 1 41.42 -67.78 -24.71
N LYS A 2 40.44 -67.80 -25.64
CA LYS A 2 38.99 -67.48 -25.46
C LYS A 2 38.80 -66.05 -24.86
N LYS A 3 38.16 -65.06 -25.51
CA LYS A 3 36.98 -65.06 -26.41
C LYS A 3 36.96 -63.90 -27.44
N THR A 4 36.59 -64.29 -28.67
CA THR A 4 35.76 -63.68 -29.74
C THR A 4 34.90 -62.42 -29.47
N LEU A 5 35.19 -61.31 -30.17
CA LEU A 5 34.58 -60.73 -31.39
C LEU A 5 33.06 -60.87 -31.74
N PHE A 6 32.41 -59.70 -31.98
CA PHE A 6 31.55 -59.27 -33.13
C PHE A 6 30.11 -58.71 -32.91
N ILE A 7 29.93 -57.45 -33.36
CA ILE A 7 28.88 -56.80 -34.21
C ILE A 7 27.41 -56.71 -33.75
N SER A 8 26.84 -55.48 -33.71
CA SER A 8 25.80 -54.91 -34.63
C SER A 8 25.08 -53.72 -33.94
N MET A 9 25.17 -52.49 -34.47
CA MET A 9 24.16 -51.82 -35.32
C MET A 9 23.07 -51.05 -34.54
N ALA A 10 23.16 -49.71 -34.67
CA ALA A 10 22.14 -48.67 -34.67
C ALA A 10 20.85 -48.80 -33.82
N THR A 11 20.62 -47.81 -32.95
CA THR A 11 19.33 -47.11 -32.84
C THR A 11 19.51 -45.70 -32.28
N LEU A 12 18.93 -44.73 -33.00
CA LEU A 12 18.61 -43.38 -32.58
C LEU A 12 17.93 -43.36 -31.21
N LEU A 13 18.33 -42.47 -30.32
CA LEU A 13 17.38 -41.83 -29.40
C LEU A 13 17.76 -40.37 -29.18
N THR A 14 17.05 -39.52 -29.90
CA THR A 14 16.81 -38.11 -29.60
C THR A 14 16.27 -37.96 -28.19
N SER A 15 16.97 -37.24 -27.32
CA SER A 15 16.38 -36.59 -26.13
C SER A 15 16.69 -35.10 -26.24
N LEU A 16 15.89 -34.41 -27.05
CA LEU A 16 14.82 -33.53 -26.56
C LEU A 16 15.42 -32.35 -25.79
N LEU A 17 15.57 -31.25 -26.53
CA LEU A 17 15.59 -29.90 -25.97
C LEU A 17 14.44 -29.82 -24.95
N LEU A 18 14.76 -29.83 -23.66
CA LEU A 18 13.93 -29.15 -22.68
C LEU A 18 14.15 -27.67 -22.97
N THR A 19 13.44 -27.16 -23.98
CA THR A 19 12.89 -25.82 -23.91
C THR A 19 12.23 -25.77 -22.54
N ALA A 20 12.88 -25.11 -21.59
CA ALA A 20 12.19 -24.66 -20.39
C ALA A 20 10.92 -24.00 -20.91
N CYS A 21 9.77 -24.59 -20.60
CA CYS A 21 8.50 -23.92 -20.73
C CYS A 21 8.72 -22.52 -20.16
N SER A 22 8.63 -21.50 -21.01
CA SER A 22 8.32 -20.17 -20.53
C SER A 22 7.12 -20.36 -19.60
N PRO A 23 7.18 -19.96 -18.32
CA PRO A 23 5.97 -19.96 -17.51
C PRO A 23 4.97 -19.11 -18.29
N ALA A 24 3.76 -19.64 -18.46
CA ALA A 24 2.64 -18.90 -19.03
C ALA A 24 2.67 -17.49 -18.45
N SER A 25 2.81 -16.47 -19.30
CA SER A 25 2.80 -15.09 -18.84
C SER A 25 1.43 -14.84 -18.24
N GLY A 26 1.32 -14.97 -16.91
CA GLY A 26 0.17 -14.46 -16.19
C GLY A 26 0.12 -12.96 -16.35
N GLU A 27 -1.07 -12.38 -16.19
CA GLU A 27 -1.23 -10.93 -16.24
C GLU A 27 -0.32 -10.25 -15.20
N PRO A 28 0.38 -9.17 -15.55
CA PRO A 28 1.24 -8.45 -14.61
C PRO A 28 0.41 -7.74 -13.53
N PRO A 29 0.99 -7.32 -12.38
CA PRO A 29 0.27 -6.60 -11.33
C PRO A 29 -0.52 -5.39 -11.85
N ALA A 30 0.05 -4.65 -12.81
CA ALA A 30 -0.56 -3.48 -13.44
C ALA A 30 -1.93 -3.77 -14.07
N HIS A 31 -2.15 -4.98 -14.61
CA HIS A 31 -3.45 -5.37 -15.16
C HIS A 31 -4.55 -5.40 -14.10
N TYR A 32 -4.23 -5.93 -12.91
CA TYR A 32 -5.17 -6.00 -11.80
C TYR A 32 -5.46 -4.62 -11.22
N LEU A 33 -4.43 -3.78 -11.08
CA LEU A 33 -4.54 -2.41 -10.62
C LEU A 33 -5.40 -1.55 -11.55
N GLU A 34 -5.18 -1.63 -12.87
CA GLU A 34 -5.98 -0.90 -13.86
C GLU A 34 -7.45 -1.32 -13.83
N ARG A 35 -7.69 -2.64 -13.74
CA ARG A 35 -9.05 -3.21 -13.69
C ARG A 35 -9.77 -2.85 -12.38
N ALA A 36 -9.06 -2.87 -11.25
CA ALA A 36 -9.59 -2.44 -9.96
C ALA A 36 -9.89 -0.94 -9.95
N GLY A 37 -8.99 -0.11 -10.49
CA GLY A 37 -9.19 1.34 -10.61
C GLY A 37 -10.42 1.69 -11.45
N THR A 38 -10.61 1.01 -12.58
CA THR A 38 -11.82 1.16 -13.41
C THR A 38 -13.08 0.78 -12.64
N ALA A 39 -13.09 -0.40 -12.01
CA ALA A 39 -14.23 -0.87 -11.23
C ALA A 39 -14.54 0.04 -10.02
N LEU A 40 -13.51 0.62 -9.38
CA LEU A 40 -13.67 1.55 -8.28
C LEU A 40 -14.35 2.86 -8.72
N MET A 41 -14.02 3.37 -9.91
CA MET A 41 -14.71 4.53 -10.49
C MET A 41 -16.18 4.25 -10.77
N GLU A 42 -16.51 3.03 -11.23
CA GLU A 42 -17.88 2.58 -11.50
C GLU A 42 -18.67 2.34 -10.23
N ALA A 43 -18.03 1.88 -9.15
CA ALA A 43 -18.68 1.56 -7.89
C ALA A 43 -19.38 2.76 -7.26
N MET A 44 -18.89 4.00 -7.45
CA MET A 44 -19.48 5.23 -6.90
C MET A 44 -19.79 5.16 -5.38
N GLY A 45 -19.03 4.36 -4.63
CA GLY A 45 -19.25 4.13 -3.19
C GLY A 45 -20.30 3.07 -2.84
N ASP A 46 -20.84 2.34 -3.81
CA ASP A 46 -21.74 1.21 -3.59
C ASP A 46 -20.98 0.03 -2.96
N THR A 47 -21.37 -0.37 -1.75
CA THR A 47 -20.67 -1.40 -0.97
C THR A 47 -20.57 -2.75 -1.70
N GLU A 48 -21.62 -3.17 -2.42
CA GLU A 48 -21.60 -4.43 -3.15
C GLU A 48 -20.58 -4.39 -4.30
N GLN A 49 -20.50 -3.27 -5.02
CA GLN A 49 -19.49 -3.09 -6.05
C GLN A 49 -18.07 -2.96 -5.48
N LEU A 50 -17.90 -2.34 -4.32
CA LEU A 50 -16.60 -2.28 -3.64
C LEU A 50 -16.09 -3.67 -3.22
N GLU A 51 -16.98 -4.60 -2.84
CA GLU A 51 -16.60 -6.00 -2.61
C GLU A 51 -16.12 -6.69 -3.92
N ASN A 52 -16.68 -6.32 -5.08
CA ASN A 52 -16.16 -6.81 -6.36
C ASN A 52 -14.77 -6.23 -6.67
N VAL A 53 -14.48 -4.99 -6.26
CA VAL A 53 -13.13 -4.41 -6.39
C VAL A 53 -12.14 -5.16 -5.49
N LEU A 54 -12.53 -5.55 -4.27
CA LEU A 54 -11.71 -6.40 -3.40
C LEU A 54 -11.37 -7.73 -4.06
N ALA A 55 -12.35 -8.38 -4.71
CA ALA A 55 -12.11 -9.63 -5.43
C ALA A 55 -11.08 -9.48 -6.58
N ILE A 56 -11.00 -8.31 -7.22
CA ILE A 56 -9.96 -8.03 -8.23
C ILE A 56 -8.57 -7.96 -7.58
N TYR A 57 -8.46 -7.29 -6.42
CA TYR A 57 -7.19 -7.25 -5.67
C TYR A 57 -6.78 -8.63 -5.18
N ASP A 58 -7.73 -9.43 -4.67
CA ASP A 58 -7.48 -10.80 -4.24
C ASP A 58 -6.94 -11.66 -5.39
N GLU A 59 -7.53 -11.58 -6.59
CA GLU A 59 -7.02 -12.29 -7.78
C GLU A 59 -5.58 -11.87 -8.12
N GLY A 60 -5.27 -10.58 -8.00
CA GLY A 60 -3.92 -10.05 -8.22
C GLY A 60 -2.92 -10.59 -7.20
N LEU A 61 -3.29 -10.60 -5.92
CA LEU A 61 -2.44 -11.06 -4.81
C LEU A 61 -2.28 -12.58 -4.77
N GLU A 62 -3.23 -13.36 -5.28
CA GLU A 62 -3.03 -14.79 -5.51
C GLU A 62 -1.87 -15.07 -6.48
N ARG A 63 -1.61 -14.17 -7.43
CA ARG A 63 -0.55 -14.30 -8.43
C ARG A 63 0.74 -13.58 -8.03
N HIS A 64 0.60 -12.49 -7.29
CA HIS A 64 1.68 -11.58 -6.91
C HIS A 64 1.57 -11.24 -5.42
N PRO A 65 1.76 -12.21 -4.51
CA PRO A 65 1.44 -12.06 -3.08
C PRO A 65 2.20 -10.91 -2.40
N ASP A 66 3.43 -10.65 -2.82
CA ASP A 66 4.29 -9.63 -2.20
C ASP A 66 4.24 -8.28 -2.95
N ASN A 67 3.26 -8.06 -3.83
CA ASN A 67 3.20 -6.82 -4.59
C ASN A 67 2.71 -5.66 -3.72
N ALA A 68 3.61 -4.72 -3.46
CA ALA A 68 3.35 -3.58 -2.59
C ALA A 68 2.18 -2.70 -3.02
N GLU A 69 2.00 -2.47 -4.32
CA GLU A 69 0.95 -1.60 -4.83
C GLU A 69 -0.44 -2.25 -4.69
N LEU A 70 -0.55 -3.56 -4.94
CA LEU A 70 -1.77 -4.33 -4.71
C LEU A 70 -2.14 -4.40 -3.22
N LEU A 71 -1.18 -4.69 -2.34
CA LEU A 71 -1.41 -4.69 -0.89
C LEU A 71 -1.84 -3.31 -0.38
N ASN A 72 -1.14 -2.24 -0.78
CA ASN A 72 -1.52 -0.87 -0.39
C ASN A 72 -2.90 -0.47 -0.91
N SER A 73 -3.25 -0.85 -2.14
CA SER A 73 -4.55 -0.51 -2.74
C SER A 73 -5.69 -1.28 -2.09
N ARG A 74 -5.49 -2.57 -1.79
CA ARG A 74 -6.47 -3.38 -1.06
C ARG A 74 -6.65 -2.86 0.37
N ALA A 75 -5.57 -2.52 1.06
CA ALA A 75 -5.63 -1.96 2.40
C ALA A 75 -6.44 -0.66 2.48
N GLN A 76 -6.25 0.26 1.53
CA GLN A 76 -7.04 1.49 1.45
C GLN A 76 -8.54 1.23 1.26
N LEU A 77 -8.88 0.29 0.36
CA LEU A 77 -10.27 -0.10 0.14
C LEU A 77 -10.88 -0.78 1.37
N LEU A 78 -10.17 -1.71 1.99
CA LEU A 78 -10.57 -2.38 3.24
C LEU A 78 -10.81 -1.37 4.36
N ALA A 79 -9.91 -0.38 4.52
CA ALA A 79 -10.08 0.68 5.50
C ALA A 79 -11.36 1.51 5.24
N SER A 80 -11.65 1.85 3.97
CA SER A 80 -12.87 2.58 3.60
C SER A 80 -14.16 1.77 3.87
N LEU A 81 -14.07 0.44 3.90
CA LEU A 81 -15.15 -0.49 4.20
C LEU A 81 -15.24 -0.83 5.70
N GLY A 82 -14.38 -0.25 6.55
CA GLY A 82 -14.34 -0.52 7.99
C GLY A 82 -13.66 -1.84 8.37
N ARG A 83 -13.00 -2.53 7.43
CA ARG A 83 -12.30 -3.81 7.63
C ARG A 83 -10.87 -3.60 8.10
N TYR A 84 -10.72 -2.94 9.25
CA TYR A 84 -9.43 -2.40 9.71
C TYR A 84 -8.37 -3.46 10.02
N GLU A 85 -8.75 -4.59 10.62
CA GLU A 85 -7.80 -5.66 10.94
C GLU A 85 -7.20 -6.30 9.68
N GLU A 86 -7.97 -6.36 8.60
CA GLU A 86 -7.50 -6.88 7.31
C GLU A 86 -6.62 -5.84 6.60
N ALA A 87 -7.04 -4.57 6.59
CA ALA A 87 -6.24 -3.48 6.05
C ALA A 87 -4.87 -3.38 6.74
N LYS A 88 -4.84 -3.47 8.08
CA LYS A 88 -3.59 -3.42 8.84
C LYS A 88 -2.71 -4.62 8.51
N ARG A 89 -3.29 -5.82 8.37
CA ARG A 89 -2.53 -7.03 8.01
C ARG A 89 -1.83 -6.88 6.66
N ASP A 90 -2.52 -6.36 5.65
CA ASP A 90 -1.92 -6.10 4.34
C ASP A 90 -0.72 -5.15 4.42
N LEU A 91 -0.83 -4.10 5.23
CA LEU A 91 0.25 -3.12 5.42
C LEU A 91 1.37 -3.64 6.34
N ASP A 92 1.09 -4.59 7.24
CA ASP A 92 2.09 -5.25 8.08
C ASP A 92 2.91 -6.28 7.27
N GLU A 93 2.37 -6.83 6.19
CA GLU A 93 3.12 -7.73 5.27
C GLU A 93 4.20 -6.97 4.48
N LEU A 94 4.02 -5.67 4.31
CA LEU A 94 4.98 -4.80 3.64
C LEU A 94 6.14 -4.47 4.58
N HIS A 95 7.34 -4.95 4.23
CA HIS A 95 8.57 -4.55 4.89
C HIS A 95 8.85 -3.05 4.64
N GLU A 96 9.61 -2.40 5.52
CA GLU A 96 9.86 -0.94 5.50
C GLU A 96 10.33 -0.38 4.15
N GLU A 97 11.03 -1.17 3.33
CA GLU A 97 11.49 -0.75 1.99
C GLU A 97 10.37 -0.72 0.92
N GLY A 98 9.20 -1.28 1.21
CA GLY A 98 8.04 -1.35 0.29
C GLY A 98 6.91 -0.36 0.60
N LEU A 99 6.93 0.30 1.76
CA LEU A 99 5.86 1.19 2.21
C LEU A 99 6.21 2.65 1.88
N HIS A 100 5.40 3.28 1.02
CA HIS A 100 5.50 4.72 0.80
C HIS A 100 4.81 5.46 1.96
N LYS A 101 5.10 6.76 2.14
CA LYS A 101 4.71 7.52 3.34
C LYS A 101 3.21 7.44 3.64
N GLU A 102 2.38 7.42 2.60
CA GLU A 102 0.93 7.28 2.67
C GLU A 102 0.49 5.94 3.29
N GLY A 103 1.12 4.85 2.86
CA GLY A 103 0.87 3.51 3.41
C GLY A 103 1.34 3.41 4.87
N MET A 104 2.48 4.01 5.20
CA MET A 104 2.98 4.10 6.58
C MET A 104 1.97 4.85 7.47
N LEU A 105 1.48 6.00 7.00
CA LEU A 105 0.51 6.81 7.72
C LEU A 105 -0.80 6.04 7.95
N LEU A 106 -1.33 5.37 6.91
CA LEU A 106 -2.54 4.55 7.04
C LEU A 106 -2.34 3.41 8.05
N ARG A 107 -1.18 2.74 8.04
CA ARG A 107 -0.86 1.69 9.01
C ARG A 107 -0.88 2.21 10.45
N CYS A 108 -0.30 3.38 10.70
CA CYS A 108 -0.32 4.01 12.02
C CYS A 108 -1.74 4.38 12.46
N MET A 109 -2.55 4.93 11.55
CA MET A 109 -3.96 5.25 11.82
C MET A 109 -4.80 4.02 12.14
N LEU A 110 -4.60 2.92 11.41
CA LEU A 110 -5.28 1.65 11.67
C LEU A 110 -4.86 1.06 13.02
N HIS A 111 -3.57 1.13 13.37
CA HIS A 111 -3.10 0.72 14.70
C HIS A 111 -3.76 1.54 15.81
N GLU A 112 -3.77 2.87 15.70
CA GLU A 112 -4.47 3.72 16.68
C GLU A 112 -5.97 3.45 16.74
N ARG A 113 -6.63 3.20 15.59
CA ARG A 113 -8.07 2.91 15.53
C ARG A 113 -8.44 1.61 16.24
N LEU A 114 -7.53 0.63 16.22
CA LEU A 114 -7.71 -0.71 16.81
C LEU A 114 -7.26 -0.78 18.28
N GLU A 115 -6.19 -0.07 18.64
CA GLU A 115 -5.49 -0.24 19.92
C GLU A 115 -5.50 1.03 20.80
N GLY A 116 -5.89 2.16 20.22
CA GLY A 116 -5.89 3.48 20.86
C GLY A 116 -4.58 4.27 20.66
N ALA A 117 -4.54 5.48 21.21
CA ALA A 117 -3.38 6.36 21.16
C ALA A 117 -2.27 5.90 22.14
N THR A 118 -1.62 4.79 21.81
CA THR A 118 -0.50 4.21 22.57
C THR A 118 0.82 4.90 22.24
N ASP A 119 1.83 4.77 23.11
CA ASP A 119 3.18 5.28 22.83
C ASP A 119 3.74 4.72 21.50
N ASP A 120 3.42 3.47 21.17
CA ASP A 120 3.79 2.81 19.91
C ASP A 120 3.10 3.49 18.70
N ALA A 121 1.84 3.89 18.82
CA ALA A 121 1.14 4.64 17.78
C ALA A 121 1.80 6.01 17.55
N LEU A 122 2.14 6.74 18.62
CA LEU A 122 2.82 8.04 18.51
C LEU A 122 4.20 7.89 17.86
N ALA A 123 4.96 6.86 18.23
CA ALA A 123 6.25 6.56 17.61
C ALA A 123 6.11 6.24 16.11
N CYS A 124 5.08 5.47 15.73
CA CYS A 124 4.77 5.17 14.33
C CYS A 124 4.58 6.45 13.51
N TYR A 125 3.80 7.42 14.01
CA TYR A 125 3.62 8.69 13.30
C TYR A 125 4.89 9.54 13.24
N ALA A 126 5.72 9.52 14.29
CA ALA A 126 7.00 10.23 14.29
C ALA A 126 7.96 9.70 13.22
N GLU A 127 7.93 8.39 12.93
CA GLU A 127 8.67 7.80 11.82
C GLU A 127 8.17 8.31 10.45
N VAL A 128 6.84 8.42 10.30
CA VAL A 128 6.23 8.99 9.07
C VAL A 128 6.63 10.45 8.89
N GLU A 129 6.54 11.26 9.93
CA GLU A 129 6.96 12.66 9.92
C GLU A 129 8.45 12.79 9.56
N ALA A 130 9.33 11.99 10.17
CA ALA A 130 10.75 11.98 9.85
C ALA A 130 11.00 11.63 8.37
N ALA A 131 10.22 10.73 7.79
CA ALA A 131 10.30 10.41 6.36
C ALA A 131 9.89 11.60 5.47
N TYR A 132 8.99 12.48 5.91
CA TYR A 132 8.71 13.76 5.22
C TYR A 132 9.87 14.73 5.31
N VAL A 133 10.49 14.89 6.47
CA VAL A 133 11.63 15.81 6.68
C VAL A 133 12.89 15.37 5.93
N LEU A 134 13.21 14.07 5.95
CA LEU A 134 14.42 13.55 5.30
C LEU A 134 14.36 13.65 3.77
N ALA A 135 13.15 13.62 3.22
CA ALA A 135 12.92 13.64 1.78
C ALA A 135 12.47 15.01 1.28
N SER A 136 12.56 16.08 2.09
CA SER A 136 12.14 17.43 1.67
C SER A 136 12.83 17.83 0.38
N GLU A 137 12.07 17.84 -0.72
CA GLU A 137 12.51 18.39 -1.97
C GLU A 137 12.60 19.92 -1.83
N PRO A 138 13.56 20.60 -2.49
CA PRO A 138 13.89 22.00 -2.19
C PRO A 138 12.77 23.03 -2.36
N ASP A 139 11.64 22.65 -2.96
CA ASP A 139 10.53 23.54 -3.34
C ASP A 139 9.15 23.01 -2.90
N ASP A 140 9.09 22.01 -2.01
CA ASP A 140 7.82 21.40 -1.56
C ASP A 140 7.36 22.01 -0.22
N TYR A 141 6.15 22.56 -0.19
CA TYR A 141 5.48 22.95 1.06
C TYR A 141 4.99 21.69 1.79
N PRO A 142 4.75 21.71 3.11
CA PRO A 142 4.14 20.58 3.78
C PRO A 142 2.77 20.28 3.19
N ASN A 143 2.46 19.00 2.98
CA ASN A 143 1.13 18.56 2.56
C ASN A 143 0.32 18.03 3.75
N ALA A 144 -0.96 17.73 3.52
CA ALA A 144 -1.87 17.25 4.55
C ALA A 144 -1.39 16.00 5.29
N ASN A 145 -0.70 15.07 4.61
CA ASN A 145 -0.20 13.84 5.23
C ASN A 145 1.00 14.11 6.15
N HIS A 146 1.88 15.04 5.78
CA HIS A 146 2.97 15.49 6.66
C HIS A 146 2.40 16.13 7.94
N ILE A 147 1.44 17.03 7.79
CA ILE A 147 0.78 17.70 8.92
C ILE A 147 0.06 16.69 9.81
N LEU A 148 -0.67 15.74 9.21
CA LEU A 148 -1.39 14.70 9.93
C LEU A 148 -0.44 13.81 10.73
N ALA A 149 0.69 13.39 10.13
CA ALA A 149 1.73 12.63 10.83
C ALA A 149 2.30 13.41 12.02
N ALA A 150 2.72 14.66 11.82
CA ALA A 150 3.25 15.51 12.89
C ALA A 150 2.23 15.70 14.02
N ARG A 151 0.97 16.01 13.69
CA ARG A 151 -0.10 16.16 14.69
C ARG A 151 -0.33 14.89 15.50
N LEU A 152 -0.40 13.73 14.86
CA LEU A 152 -0.68 12.46 15.54
C LEU A 152 0.53 11.91 16.30
N ALA A 153 1.76 12.33 15.92
CA ALA A 153 2.99 12.12 16.68
C ALA A 153 3.07 12.98 17.96
N GLY A 154 2.28 14.06 18.06
CA GLY A 154 2.44 15.06 19.12
C GLY A 154 3.65 15.97 18.90
N SER A 155 4.05 16.15 17.65
CA SER A 155 5.18 16.98 17.24
C SER A 155 4.96 18.46 17.57
N PRO A 156 5.95 19.16 18.15
CA PRO A 156 5.85 20.61 18.36
C PRO A 156 5.86 21.41 17.05
N GLU A 157 6.24 20.80 15.92
CA GLU A 157 6.23 21.42 14.60
C GLU A 157 4.85 21.43 13.94
N ALA A 158 3.89 20.64 14.43
CA ALA A 158 2.63 20.40 13.74
C ALA A 158 1.82 21.67 13.42
N ASP A 159 1.74 22.61 14.37
CA ASP A 159 1.04 23.89 14.17
C ASP A 159 1.77 24.79 13.15
N ALA A 160 3.10 24.74 13.14
CA ALA A 160 3.90 25.50 12.18
C ALA A 160 3.74 24.94 10.75
N LEU A 161 3.73 23.62 10.60
CA LEU A 161 3.50 22.95 9.32
C LEU A 161 2.09 23.25 8.77
N LEU A 162 1.07 23.24 9.64
CA LEU A 162 -0.30 23.58 9.24
C LEU A 162 -0.38 25.03 8.74
N LEU A 163 0.23 25.98 9.45
CA LEU A 163 0.25 27.38 9.05
C LEU A 163 0.98 27.58 7.72
N GLU A 164 2.15 26.94 7.54
CA GLU A 164 2.90 27.00 6.30
C GLU A 164 2.10 26.46 5.11
N TRP A 165 1.42 25.32 5.27
CA TRP A 165 0.53 24.79 4.23
C TRP A 165 -0.64 25.73 3.95
N GLN A 166 -1.29 26.28 4.99
CA GLN A 166 -2.39 27.23 4.85
C GLN A 166 -1.97 28.50 4.08
N ASP A 167 -0.73 28.95 4.22
CA ASP A 167 -0.16 30.12 3.53
C ASP A 167 0.47 29.79 2.16
N SER A 168 0.66 28.51 1.83
CA SER A 168 1.28 28.06 0.57
C SER A 168 0.40 28.27 -0.67
N ASP A 169 0.98 28.16 -1.87
CA ASP A 169 0.23 28.15 -3.15
C ASP A 169 -0.18 26.73 -3.58
N ASP A 170 -0.30 25.78 -2.65
CA ASP A 170 -0.66 24.39 -2.96
C ASP A 170 -2.01 24.28 -3.70
N PRO A 171 -2.06 23.77 -4.94
CA PRO A 171 -3.31 23.60 -5.66
C PRO A 171 -4.23 22.54 -5.03
N MET A 172 -3.70 21.65 -4.19
CA MET A 172 -4.48 20.66 -3.43
C MET A 172 -4.96 21.22 -2.09
N LYS A 173 -4.57 22.44 -1.70
CA LYS A 173 -5.04 23.08 -0.48
C LYS A 173 -6.55 23.26 -0.52
N ASN A 174 -7.21 22.66 0.45
CA ASN A 174 -8.66 22.73 0.63
C ASN A 174 -8.98 23.19 2.06
N PRO A 175 -9.73 24.29 2.26
CA PRO A 175 -10.11 24.76 3.59
C PRO A 175 -10.79 23.69 4.46
N MET A 176 -11.59 22.82 3.86
CA MET A 176 -12.29 21.75 4.57
C MET A 176 -11.32 20.69 5.11
N LEU A 177 -10.21 20.45 4.40
CA LEU A 177 -9.13 19.57 4.85
C LEU A 177 -8.32 20.25 5.97
N GLY A 178 -8.12 21.56 5.91
CA GLY A 178 -7.54 22.35 7.00
C GLY A 178 -8.36 22.26 8.30
N GLU A 179 -9.67 22.48 8.22
CA GLU A 179 -10.57 22.34 9.37
C GLU A 179 -10.56 20.92 9.95
N MET A 180 -10.50 19.90 9.09
CA MET A 180 -10.37 18.51 9.54
C MET A 180 -9.05 18.27 10.26
N LEU A 181 -7.95 18.80 9.74
CA LEU A 181 -6.63 18.73 10.38
C LEU A 181 -6.57 19.53 11.68
N GLU A 182 -7.54 20.38 11.99
CA GLU A 182 -7.65 21.12 13.26
C GLU A 182 -8.43 20.35 14.34
N MET A 183 -9.15 19.28 13.98
CA MET A 183 -10.00 18.52 14.88
C MET A 183 -9.26 17.92 16.10
N GLU A 184 -10.03 17.62 17.14
CA GLU A 184 -9.58 16.80 18.26
C GLU A 184 -9.20 15.39 17.78
N ARG A 185 -8.09 14.84 18.29
CA ARG A 185 -7.48 13.58 17.84
C ARG A 185 -8.48 12.43 17.69
N GLU A 186 -9.29 12.19 18.72
CA GLU A 186 -10.26 11.10 18.71
C GLU A 186 -11.35 11.31 17.63
N ALA A 187 -11.78 12.56 17.44
CA ALA A 187 -12.76 12.90 16.41
C ALA A 187 -12.15 12.79 15.00
N LEU A 188 -10.90 13.20 14.84
CA LEU A 188 -10.14 13.10 13.60
C LEU A 188 -9.97 11.64 13.16
N ILE A 189 -9.50 10.76 14.05
CA ILE A 189 -9.33 9.33 13.75
C ILE A 189 -10.66 8.68 13.39
N LYS A 190 -11.76 9.00 14.09
CA LYS A 190 -13.10 8.50 13.74
C LYS A 190 -13.63 9.09 12.42
N GLN A 191 -13.21 10.28 12.03
CA GLN A 191 -13.61 10.86 10.76
C GLN A 191 -12.84 10.24 9.58
N LEU A 192 -11.55 9.96 9.77
CA LEU A 192 -10.69 9.31 8.78
C LEU A 192 -10.97 7.80 8.65
N LEU A 193 -11.29 7.15 9.76
CA LEU A 193 -11.57 5.72 9.88
C LEU A 193 -12.87 5.51 10.69
N PRO A 194 -14.05 5.69 10.06
CA PRO A 194 -15.37 5.67 10.73
C PRO A 194 -15.82 4.30 11.25
#